data_AF-A0AAN7AJX6-F1
#
_entry.id   AF-A0AAN7AJX6-F1
#
_cell.length_a   1.000
_cell.length_b   1.000
_cell.length_c   1.000
_cell.angle_alpha   90.00
_cell.angle_beta   90.00
_cell.angle_gamma   90.00
#
_symmetry.space_group_name_H-M   'P 1'
#
loop_
_entity.id
_entity.type
_entity.pdbx_description
1 polymer ?
#
loop_
_entity_poly.entity_id
_entity_poly.type
_entity_poly.pdbx_seq_one_letter_code
_entity_poly.pdbx_strand_id
1 'polypeptide(L)'
;MPLTNQVLKAWFLDHIEQQIKELRDDLAKLPATDNGSLVRRNRLRHLHAMLAVIHDTTSLLVSAELDASFRACSNQGDVDGLFLTYFDHILDHIGKLLDQWNEKNRADKPEKAQLEVNLGRHHDRDQHSAADADAKEVIQSWYEECILTGSADRDMLEAAHIIDVPLANLKHREPDRMDLWNGLKKLWPAEEHHSVLLEEQNDQRNILPLEIVAHWFWDNHYLALRPIPHPSDPVHRLYIQVMWLEDIDEEGNLAHSPWDHRKAGIVDLRRLHFNEARHGNSFADSIYVKHGDVYELITPNAESRPLPNLHFLQVRFALQKLHAGMLSAGALDDIFCGVEPSPTDDVDPVIIEEFLPRVWDKIIKTAKYKFLLGYEAAECWRGYIAMQEYRDHQRKERELDSEDFEVKTEVLSKAQESGEGVPVSAT
;
A
#
# COMPACT_ATOMS: atom_id res chain seq x y z
N MET A 1 2.54 -25.67 7.98
CA MET A 1 3.30 -24.57 7.33
C MET A 1 3.65 -23.43 8.33
N PRO A 2 4.45 -23.64 9.39
CA PRO A 2 5.05 -22.53 10.15
C PRO A 2 6.41 -22.08 9.57
N LEU A 3 7.05 -22.92 8.75
CA LEU A 3 8.44 -22.73 8.31
C LEU A 3 8.63 -21.47 7.45
N THR A 4 7.72 -21.14 6.53
CA THR A 4 7.84 -20.00 5.61
C THR A 4 7.70 -18.64 6.32
N ASN A 5 6.75 -18.54 7.26
CA ASN A 5 6.54 -17.32 8.05
C ASN A 5 7.67 -17.08 9.07
N GLN A 6 8.33 -18.15 9.53
CA GLN A 6 9.47 -18.11 10.45
C GLN A 6 10.77 -17.74 9.74
N VAL A 7 11.00 -18.25 8.53
CA VAL A 7 12.15 -17.89 7.68
C VAL A 7 12.08 -16.42 7.24
N LEU A 8 10.90 -15.91 6.86
CA LEU A 8 10.72 -14.49 6.50
C LEU A 8 10.97 -13.54 7.68
N LYS A 9 10.60 -13.94 8.91
CA LYS A 9 10.85 -13.12 10.10
C LYS A 9 12.33 -13.09 10.48
N ALA A 10 13.00 -14.25 10.45
CA ALA A 10 14.44 -14.33 10.68
C ALA A 10 15.22 -13.54 9.62
N TRP A 11 14.83 -13.68 8.34
CA TRP A 11 15.42 -12.92 7.24
C TRP A 11 15.21 -11.41 7.40
N PHE A 12 14.00 -10.95 7.74
CA PHE A 12 13.72 -9.53 7.94
C PHE A 12 14.51 -8.92 9.11
N LEU A 13 14.64 -9.65 10.22
CA LEU A 13 15.42 -9.18 11.38
C LEU A 13 16.93 -9.18 11.11
N ASP A 14 17.45 -10.23 10.47
CA ASP A 14 18.86 -10.32 10.04
C ASP A 14 19.18 -9.21 9.01
N HIS A 15 18.23 -8.90 8.12
CA HIS A 15 18.35 -7.83 7.16
C HIS A 15 18.35 -6.44 7.82
N ILE A 16 17.46 -6.19 8.79
CA ILE A 16 17.48 -4.95 9.59
C ILE A 16 18.80 -4.82 10.36
N GLU A 17 19.29 -5.90 10.96
CA GLU A 17 20.56 -5.91 11.70
C GLU A 17 21.75 -5.59 10.79
N GLN A 18 21.78 -6.17 9.58
CA GLN A 18 22.81 -5.91 8.58
C GLN A 18 22.76 -4.46 8.08
N GLN A 19 21.58 -3.93 7.76
CA GLN A 19 21.39 -2.53 7.34
C GLN A 19 21.83 -1.55 8.44
N ILE A 20 21.47 -1.84 9.69
CA ILE A 20 21.92 -1.09 10.87
C ILE A 20 23.44 -1.09 10.98
N LYS A 21 24.08 -2.24 10.80
CA LYS A 21 25.53 -2.40 10.91
C LYS A 21 26.27 -1.66 9.80
N GLU A 22 25.79 -1.74 8.57
CA GLU A 22 26.35 -1.01 7.43
C GLU A 22 26.24 0.50 7.63
N LEU A 23 25.09 0.99 8.12
CA LEU A 23 24.92 2.40 8.42
C LEU A 23 25.85 2.88 9.53
N ARG A 24 26.08 2.05 10.56
CA ARG A 24 27.05 2.33 11.64
C ARG A 24 28.47 2.44 11.10
N ASP A 25 28.88 1.47 10.28
CA ASP A 25 30.22 1.43 9.70
C ASP A 25 30.45 2.63 8.76
N ASP A 26 29.41 3.04 8.03
CA ASP A 26 29.49 4.21 7.16
C ASP A 26 29.52 5.53 7.92
N LEU A 27 28.71 5.66 8.99
CA LEU A 27 28.76 6.83 9.87
C LEU A 27 30.13 6.98 10.53
N ALA A 28 30.80 5.88 10.87
CA ALA A 28 32.14 5.87 11.44
C ALA A 28 33.24 6.30 10.45
N LYS A 29 33.01 6.12 9.13
CA LYS A 29 33.96 6.50 8.07
C LYS A 29 33.83 7.97 7.64
N LEU A 30 32.74 8.66 8.00
CA LEU A 30 32.52 10.04 7.56
C LEU A 30 33.41 11.03 8.32
N PRO A 31 34.17 11.89 7.62
CA PRO A 31 35.04 12.87 8.25
C PRO A 31 34.22 13.95 8.96
N ALA A 32 34.70 14.42 10.12
CA ALA A 32 34.09 15.50 10.89
C ALA A 32 34.37 16.89 10.29
N THR A 33 34.13 17.06 8.99
CA THR A 33 34.18 18.35 8.29
C THR A 33 32.77 18.91 8.11
N ASP A 34 32.63 20.20 7.81
CA ASP A 34 31.32 20.85 7.67
C ASP A 34 30.40 20.18 6.64
N ASN A 35 30.95 19.73 5.50
CA ASN A 35 30.19 18.95 4.51
C ASN A 35 29.90 17.52 4.98
N GLY A 36 30.84 16.89 5.71
CA GLY A 36 30.59 15.60 6.36
C GLY A 36 29.48 15.68 7.40
N SER A 37 29.30 16.82 8.06
CA SER A 37 28.25 17.03 9.06
C SER A 37 26.83 17.05 8.48
N LEU A 38 26.65 17.45 7.22
CA LEU A 38 25.34 17.47 6.55
C LEU A 38 24.95 16.08 6.07
N VAL A 39 25.89 15.37 5.42
CA VAL A 39 25.70 13.97 5.00
C VAL A 39 25.44 13.08 6.23
N ARG A 40 26.21 13.27 7.29
CA ARG A 40 26.03 12.58 8.57
C ARG A 40 24.67 12.89 9.21
N ARG A 41 24.22 14.14 9.22
CA ARG A 41 22.89 14.53 9.71
C ARG A 41 21.75 13.92 8.90
N ASN A 42 21.87 13.86 7.58
CA ASN A 42 20.84 13.24 6.73
C ASN A 42 20.77 11.73 6.94
N ARG A 43 21.92 11.05 7.07
CA ARG A 43 21.96 9.61 7.40
C ARG A 43 21.40 9.33 8.81
N LEU A 44 21.69 10.18 9.80
CA LEU A 44 21.09 10.06 11.13
C LEU A 44 19.57 10.30 11.14
N ARG A 45 19.06 11.24 10.32
CA ARG A 45 17.60 11.42 10.14
C ARG A 45 16.96 10.21 9.48
N HIS A 46 17.62 9.63 8.49
CA HIS A 46 17.15 8.42 7.82
C HIS A 46 17.08 7.23 8.80
N LEU A 47 18.14 7.02 9.59
CA LEU A 47 18.16 6.02 10.66
C LEU A 47 17.06 6.28 11.71
N HIS A 48 16.85 7.53 12.12
CA HIS A 48 15.80 7.90 13.05
C HIS A 48 14.40 7.62 12.48
N ALA A 49 14.18 7.85 11.18
CA ALA A 49 12.92 7.51 10.52
C ALA A 49 12.69 5.98 10.46
N MET A 50 13.73 5.19 10.14
CA MET A 50 13.66 3.73 10.18
C MET A 50 13.36 3.22 11.60
N LEU A 51 14.05 3.75 12.61
CA LEU A 51 13.84 3.40 14.01
C LEU A 51 12.47 3.83 14.52
N ALA A 52 11.92 4.96 14.06
CA ALA A 52 10.56 5.39 14.38
C ALA A 52 9.52 4.44 13.77
N VAL A 53 9.73 3.97 12.53
CA VAL A 53 8.88 2.94 11.93
C VAL A 53 8.97 1.62 12.72
N ILE A 54 10.17 1.20 13.11
CA ILE A 54 10.37 0.00 13.94
C ILE A 54 9.71 0.18 15.32
N HIS A 55 9.89 1.33 15.97
CA HIS A 55 9.30 1.67 17.26
C HIS A 55 7.78 1.67 17.18
N ASP A 56 7.17 2.36 16.22
CA ASP A 56 5.71 2.38 16.03
C ASP A 56 5.16 0.98 15.73
N THR A 57 5.93 0.14 15.06
CA THR A 57 5.58 -1.26 14.77
C THR A 57 5.75 -2.19 15.98
N THR A 58 6.64 -1.86 16.94
CA THR A 58 6.97 -2.70 18.12
C THR A 58 6.41 -2.16 19.44
N SER A 59 5.86 -0.94 19.46
CA SER A 59 5.41 -0.21 20.66
C SER A 59 4.18 -0.80 21.37
N LEU A 60 3.67 -1.97 20.96
CA LEU A 60 2.73 -2.75 21.80
C LEU A 60 3.44 -3.59 22.88
N LEU A 61 4.78 -3.63 22.91
CA LEU A 61 5.51 -4.47 23.88
C LEU A 61 6.59 -3.75 24.71
N VAL A 62 7.02 -2.51 24.41
CA VAL A 62 8.31 -2.00 24.94
C VAL A 62 8.30 -0.52 25.38
N SER A 63 7.22 0.03 25.95
CA SER A 63 7.17 1.49 26.18
C SER A 63 7.76 2.00 27.50
N ALA A 64 7.86 1.20 28.57
CA ALA A 64 8.23 1.75 29.89
C ALA A 64 9.74 1.82 30.16
N GLU A 65 10.51 0.78 29.81
CA GLU A 65 11.96 0.71 30.10
C GLU A 65 12.81 1.53 29.11
N LEU A 66 12.39 1.59 27.83
CA LEU A 66 13.05 2.40 26.81
C LEU A 66 12.87 3.90 27.07
N ASP A 67 11.66 4.32 27.48
CA ASP A 67 11.38 5.72 27.77
C ASP A 67 12.08 6.19 29.07
N ALA A 68 12.20 5.31 30.07
CA ALA A 68 12.99 5.59 31.28
C ALA A 68 14.50 5.72 30.99
N SER A 69 15.04 4.84 30.14
CA SER A 69 16.45 4.86 29.74
C SER A 69 16.79 6.08 28.89
N PHE A 70 15.91 6.46 27.95
CA PHE A 70 16.07 7.67 27.14
C PHE A 70 16.07 8.95 28.00
N ARG A 71 15.15 9.05 28.97
CA ARG A 71 15.07 10.19 29.90
C ARG A 71 16.25 10.27 30.86
N ALA A 72 16.75 9.15 31.36
CA ALA A 72 17.93 9.12 32.22
C ALA A 72 19.19 9.60 31.48
N CYS A 73 19.30 9.26 30.20
CA CYS A 73 20.44 9.58 29.35
C CYS A 73 20.40 11.02 28.80
N SER A 74 19.24 11.54 28.39
CA SER A 74 19.07 12.91 27.84
C SER A 74 19.65 14.02 28.74
N ASN A 75 19.68 13.80 30.05
CA ASN A 75 20.18 14.78 31.02
C ASN A 75 21.71 14.94 31.08
N GLN A 76 22.50 14.14 30.35
CA GLN A 76 23.98 14.12 30.45
C GLN A 76 24.74 14.91 29.36
N GLY A 77 24.05 15.49 28.38
CA GLY A 77 24.66 16.47 27.44
C GLY A 77 25.63 15.93 26.38
N ASP A 78 25.95 14.63 26.37
CA ASP A 78 26.71 13.97 25.31
C ASP A 78 25.77 13.16 24.40
N VAL A 79 25.27 13.79 23.34
CA VAL A 79 24.25 13.22 22.43
C VAL A 79 24.80 12.06 21.59
N ASP A 80 26.10 12.09 21.25
CA ASP A 80 26.72 11.09 20.38
C ASP A 80 27.05 9.79 21.14
N GLY A 81 27.59 9.89 22.37
CA GLY A 81 27.74 8.74 23.27
C GLY A 81 26.39 8.16 23.72
N LEU A 82 25.38 9.03 23.84
CA LEU A 82 24.01 8.65 24.19
C LEU A 82 23.37 7.71 23.18
N PHE A 83 23.50 8.09 21.91
CA PHE A 83 22.82 7.43 20.82
C PHE A 83 23.34 6.01 20.69
N LEU A 84 24.66 5.81 20.78
CA LEU A 84 25.30 4.51 20.72
C LEU A 84 24.91 3.60 21.90
N THR A 85 24.83 4.14 23.12
CA THR A 85 24.45 3.35 24.32
C THR A 85 22.98 2.94 24.28
N TYR A 86 22.08 3.85 23.86
CA TYR A 86 20.66 3.55 23.67
C TYR A 86 20.46 2.49 22.57
N PHE A 87 21.27 2.57 21.51
CA PHE A 87 21.25 1.62 20.40
C PHE A 87 21.71 0.22 20.81
N ASP A 88 22.82 0.09 21.54
CA ASP A 88 23.31 -1.20 22.04
C ASP A 88 22.29 -1.89 22.97
N HIS A 89 21.50 -1.11 23.74
CA HIS A 89 20.41 -1.63 24.57
C HIS A 89 19.23 -2.20 23.76
N ILE A 90 18.87 -1.54 22.64
CA ILE A 90 17.83 -2.03 21.74
C ILE A 90 18.27 -3.36 21.10
N LEU A 91 19.53 -3.44 20.66
CA LEU A 91 20.09 -4.64 20.05
C LEU A 91 20.15 -5.83 21.03
N ASP A 92 20.61 -5.61 22.27
CA ASP A 92 20.63 -6.64 23.32
C ASP A 92 19.21 -7.18 23.63
N HIS A 93 18.21 -6.29 23.64
CA HIS A 93 16.83 -6.68 23.87
C HIS A 93 16.25 -7.51 22.71
N ILE A 94 16.53 -7.12 21.47
CA ILE A 94 16.15 -7.89 20.27
C ILE A 94 16.81 -9.28 20.30
N GLY A 95 18.09 -9.37 20.67
CA GLY A 95 18.82 -10.63 20.81
C GLY A 95 18.16 -11.59 21.82
N LYS A 96 17.76 -11.09 22.99
CA LYS A 96 17.06 -11.90 24.01
C LYS A 96 15.70 -12.42 23.55
N LEU A 97 14.96 -11.64 22.77
CA LEU A 97 13.67 -12.07 22.19
C LEU A 97 13.87 -13.17 21.12
N LEU A 98 14.97 -13.12 20.37
CA LEU A 98 15.34 -14.15 19.40
C LEU A 98 15.72 -15.47 20.10
N ASP A 99 16.47 -15.42 21.20
CA ASP A 99 16.86 -16.61 21.96
C ASP A 99 15.66 -17.35 22.56
N GLN A 100 14.74 -16.61 23.22
CA GLN A 100 13.50 -17.16 23.77
C GLN A 100 12.61 -17.80 22.68
N TRP A 101 12.64 -17.22 21.48
CA TRP A 101 11.90 -17.72 20.32
C TRP A 101 12.50 -19.03 19.77
N ASN A 102 13.83 -19.12 19.70
CA ASN A 102 14.53 -20.33 19.24
C ASN A 102 14.28 -21.53 20.18
N GLU A 103 14.17 -21.27 21.48
CA GLU A 103 13.91 -22.30 22.49
C GLU A 103 12.48 -22.86 22.39
N LYS A 104 11.50 -22.01 22.09
CA LYS A 104 10.07 -22.38 22.01
C LYS A 104 9.70 -23.19 20.76
N ASN A 105 10.40 -23.00 19.65
CA ASN A 105 10.03 -23.58 18.35
C ASN A 105 10.70 -24.92 18.02
N ARG A 106 11.55 -25.46 18.91
CA ARG A 106 12.12 -26.82 18.75
C ARG A 106 11.12 -27.96 19.02
N ALA A 107 9.92 -27.67 19.53
CA ALA A 107 9.03 -28.68 20.10
C ALA A 107 7.95 -29.27 19.16
N ASP A 108 7.51 -28.61 18.08
CA ASP A 108 6.29 -29.05 17.37
C ASP A 108 6.40 -29.06 15.84
N LYS A 109 6.07 -30.21 15.23
CA LYS A 109 5.72 -30.36 13.81
C LYS A 109 4.57 -31.35 13.64
N PRO A 110 3.55 -31.02 12.82
CA PRO A 110 3.11 -32.01 11.83
C PRO A 110 2.73 -31.46 10.42
N GLU A 111 2.57 -32.43 9.52
CA GLU A 111 2.35 -32.48 8.06
C GLU A 111 0.92 -32.14 7.58
N LYS A 112 0.80 -31.38 6.46
CA LYS A 112 0.19 -31.65 5.12
C LYS A 112 -1.28 -32.13 5.04
N ALA A 113 -2.14 -31.32 4.41
CA ALA A 113 -3.00 -31.68 3.26
C ALA A 113 -3.88 -30.49 2.79
N GLN A 114 -3.89 -30.22 1.49
CA GLN A 114 -4.80 -29.29 0.79
C GLN A 114 -4.83 -29.69 -0.69
N LEU A 115 -6.00 -29.94 -1.27
CA LEU A 115 -6.28 -29.81 -2.71
C LEU A 115 -7.76 -30.09 -2.99
N GLU A 116 -8.48 -29.11 -3.54
CA GLU A 116 -9.61 -29.18 -4.50
C GLU A 116 -10.54 -27.95 -4.38
N VAL A 117 -10.36 -26.90 -5.20
CA VAL A 117 -11.41 -25.93 -5.61
C VAL A 117 -10.89 -25.19 -6.86
N ASN A 118 -11.43 -25.38 -8.08
CA ASN A 118 -11.06 -24.51 -9.22
C ASN A 118 -12.04 -24.30 -10.41
N LEU A 119 -13.29 -24.77 -10.39
CA LEU A 119 -14.18 -24.67 -11.59
C LEU A 119 -15.11 -23.43 -11.68
N GLY A 120 -14.85 -22.33 -10.95
CA GLY A 120 -15.76 -21.16 -10.89
C GLY A 120 -15.42 -19.92 -11.74
N ARG A 121 -14.27 -19.88 -12.41
CA ARG A 121 -13.56 -18.60 -12.67
C ARG A 121 -14.03 -17.72 -13.84
N HIS A 122 -14.86 -18.19 -14.77
CA HIS A 122 -15.23 -17.39 -15.95
C HIS A 122 -16.55 -16.61 -15.84
N HIS A 123 -17.39 -16.92 -14.86
CA HIS A 123 -18.68 -16.23 -14.69
C HIS A 123 -18.56 -14.93 -13.87
N ASP A 124 -17.51 -14.79 -13.06
CA ASP A 124 -17.34 -13.68 -12.12
C ASP A 124 -16.97 -12.35 -12.81
N ARG A 125 -16.23 -12.38 -13.93
CA ARG A 125 -15.69 -11.15 -14.56
C ARG A 125 -16.78 -10.23 -15.12
N ASP A 126 -17.81 -10.79 -15.75
CA ASP A 126 -18.93 -10.01 -16.33
C ASP A 126 -19.91 -9.53 -15.25
N GLN A 127 -20.11 -10.32 -14.19
CA GLN A 127 -20.95 -9.93 -13.05
C GLN A 127 -20.33 -8.77 -12.25
N HIS A 128 -19.00 -8.69 -12.18
CA HIS A 128 -18.32 -7.62 -11.46
C HIS A 128 -18.42 -6.26 -12.16
N SER A 129 -18.36 -6.22 -13.49
CA SER A 129 -18.56 -4.97 -14.24
C SER A 129 -19.96 -4.39 -14.02
N ALA A 130 -20.98 -5.25 -13.95
CA ALA A 130 -22.34 -4.83 -13.67
C ALA A 130 -22.53 -4.38 -12.20
N ALA A 131 -21.98 -5.13 -11.23
CA ALA A 131 -22.05 -4.76 -9.82
C ALA A 131 -21.33 -3.42 -9.53
N ASP A 132 -20.19 -3.18 -10.17
CA ASP A 132 -19.48 -1.89 -10.09
C ASP A 132 -20.30 -0.75 -10.69
N ALA A 133 -20.99 -0.98 -11.82
CA ALA A 133 -21.85 0.04 -12.43
C ALA A 133 -23.06 0.38 -11.53
N ASP A 134 -23.71 -0.64 -10.97
CA ASP A 134 -24.84 -0.46 -10.04
C ASP A 134 -24.40 0.27 -8.75
N ALA A 135 -23.25 -0.10 -8.19
CA ALA A 135 -22.71 0.56 -7.01
C ALA A 135 -22.38 2.04 -7.27
N LYS A 136 -21.82 2.35 -8.45
CA LYS A 136 -21.55 3.74 -8.87
C LYS A 136 -22.83 4.57 -8.97
N GLU A 137 -23.87 4.04 -9.62
CA GLU A 137 -25.16 4.74 -9.76
C GLU A 137 -25.81 4.98 -8.39
N VAL A 138 -25.82 3.96 -7.53
CA VAL A 138 -26.38 4.07 -6.18
C VAL A 138 -25.65 5.14 -5.36
N ILE A 139 -24.33 5.19 -5.43
CA ILE A 139 -23.54 6.11 -4.59
C ILE A 139 -23.62 7.54 -5.09
N GLN A 140 -23.65 7.75 -6.42
CA GLN A 140 -23.96 9.06 -7.00
C GLN A 140 -25.37 9.55 -6.60
N SER A 141 -26.29 8.64 -6.25
CA SER A 141 -27.60 9.02 -5.70
C SER A 141 -27.57 9.40 -4.21
N TRP A 142 -26.55 8.95 -3.47
CA TRP A 142 -26.43 9.18 -2.02
C TRP A 142 -25.67 10.45 -1.70
N TYR A 143 -24.60 10.70 -2.45
CA TYR A 143 -23.73 11.84 -2.26
C TYR A 143 -23.99 12.87 -3.33
N GLU A 144 -24.39 14.06 -2.88
CA GLU A 144 -24.70 15.18 -3.78
C GLU A 144 -23.44 15.96 -4.20
N GLU A 145 -22.33 15.76 -3.48
CA GLU A 145 -21.08 16.47 -3.72
C GLU A 145 -19.83 15.59 -3.47
N CYS A 146 -18.70 15.99 -4.06
CA CYS A 146 -17.38 15.44 -3.78
C CYS A 146 -16.98 15.76 -2.35
N ILE A 147 -16.50 14.77 -1.59
CA ILE A 147 -16.15 14.98 -0.17
C ILE A 147 -15.05 16.04 0.03
N LEU A 148 -14.10 16.16 -0.91
CA LEU A 148 -12.96 17.08 -0.78
C LEU A 148 -13.25 18.45 -1.38
N THR A 149 -13.86 18.50 -2.56
CA THR A 149 -14.07 19.76 -3.29
C THR A 149 -15.41 20.41 -3.00
N GLY A 150 -16.40 19.65 -2.49
CA GLY A 150 -17.78 20.13 -2.37
C GLY A 150 -18.42 20.43 -3.74
N SER A 151 -17.82 19.96 -4.84
CA SER A 151 -18.42 20.07 -6.17
C SER A 151 -19.63 19.15 -6.27
N ALA A 152 -20.77 19.73 -6.64
CA ALA A 152 -22.01 19.01 -6.93
C ALA A 152 -22.20 18.73 -8.44
N ASP A 153 -21.17 18.97 -9.25
CA ASP A 153 -21.19 18.65 -10.68
C ASP A 153 -21.13 17.13 -10.89
N ARG A 154 -22.29 16.55 -11.20
CA ARG A 154 -22.45 15.10 -11.36
C ARG A 154 -21.60 14.52 -12.48
N ASP A 155 -21.30 15.30 -13.52
CA ASP A 155 -20.47 14.84 -14.64
C ASP A 155 -18.99 14.72 -14.24
N MET A 156 -18.60 15.37 -13.14
CA MET A 156 -17.26 15.33 -12.58
C MET A 156 -17.13 14.38 -11.38
N LEU A 157 -18.23 13.81 -10.88
CA LEU A 157 -18.24 12.92 -9.72
C LEU A 157 -18.04 11.46 -10.11
N GLU A 158 -17.00 10.86 -9.54
CA GLU A 158 -16.68 9.44 -9.67
C GLU A 158 -16.84 8.73 -8.33
N ALA A 159 -17.21 7.44 -8.40
CA ALA A 159 -17.25 6.56 -7.26
C ALA A 159 -15.89 5.85 -7.14
N ALA A 160 -15.06 6.34 -6.22
CA ALA A 160 -13.71 5.87 -5.98
C ALA A 160 -13.70 4.73 -4.97
N HIS A 161 -13.17 3.57 -5.33
CA HIS A 161 -13.03 2.46 -4.38
C HIS A 161 -12.04 2.81 -3.27
N ILE A 162 -12.36 2.42 -2.04
CA ILE A 162 -11.47 2.59 -0.89
C ILE A 162 -10.42 1.50 -0.91
N ILE A 163 -10.86 0.24 -1.03
CA ILE A 163 -10.02 -0.92 -1.25
C ILE A 163 -10.16 -1.33 -2.71
N ASP A 164 -9.04 -1.38 -3.43
CA ASP A 164 -9.02 -1.69 -4.85
C ASP A 164 -9.63 -3.08 -5.12
N VAL A 165 -10.49 -3.16 -6.14
CA VAL A 165 -11.18 -4.39 -6.55
C VAL A 165 -10.23 -5.57 -6.80
N PRO A 166 -9.02 -5.43 -7.38
CA PRO A 166 -8.08 -6.54 -7.52
C PRO A 166 -7.58 -7.12 -6.18
N LEU A 167 -7.38 -6.28 -5.16
CA LEU A 167 -7.02 -6.71 -3.80
C LEU A 167 -8.19 -7.43 -3.13
N ALA A 168 -9.40 -6.96 -3.40
CA ALA A 168 -10.62 -7.61 -2.97
C ALA A 168 -10.78 -9.01 -3.61
N ASN A 169 -10.56 -9.13 -4.92
CA ASN A 169 -10.78 -10.34 -5.71
C ASN A 169 -9.73 -11.44 -5.54
N LEU A 170 -8.79 -11.31 -4.60
CA LEU A 170 -7.83 -12.36 -4.24
C LEU A 170 -8.47 -13.61 -3.59
N LYS A 171 -9.80 -13.76 -3.61
CA LYS A 171 -10.54 -14.91 -3.04
C LYS A 171 -10.10 -16.28 -3.60
N HIS A 172 -9.46 -16.31 -4.77
CA HIS A 172 -9.03 -17.56 -5.43
C HIS A 172 -7.50 -17.76 -5.52
N ARG A 173 -6.69 -16.90 -4.88
CA ARG A 173 -5.22 -17.03 -4.81
C ARG A 173 -4.79 -17.15 -3.34
N GLU A 174 -4.96 -18.34 -2.77
CA GLU A 174 -4.85 -18.56 -1.31
C GLU A 174 -3.45 -18.41 -0.68
N PRO A 175 -2.32 -18.79 -1.31
CA PRO A 175 -1.03 -18.73 -0.61
C PRO A 175 -0.54 -17.29 -0.42
N ASP A 176 -0.47 -16.52 -1.50
CA ASP A 176 0.14 -15.18 -1.50
C ASP A 176 -0.69 -14.15 -0.72
N ARG A 177 -2.02 -14.36 -0.70
CA ARG A 177 -2.95 -13.49 0.04
C ARG A 177 -2.72 -13.60 1.54
N MET A 178 -2.64 -14.81 2.08
CA MET A 178 -2.38 -14.99 3.51
C MET A 178 -1.02 -14.45 3.87
N ASP A 179 -0.01 -14.60 3.01
CA ASP A 179 1.33 -14.09 3.28
C ASP A 179 1.38 -12.56 3.28
N LEU A 180 0.71 -11.90 2.33
CA LEU A 180 0.56 -10.44 2.33
C LEU A 180 -0.15 -9.96 3.61
N TRP A 181 -1.29 -10.56 3.97
CA TRP A 181 -2.02 -10.16 5.17
C TRP A 181 -1.27 -10.51 6.45
N ASN A 182 -0.56 -11.62 6.50
CA ASN A 182 0.30 -11.97 7.64
C ASN A 182 1.48 -11.00 7.76
N GLY A 183 2.00 -10.49 6.65
CA GLY A 183 2.96 -9.39 6.61
C GLY A 183 2.35 -8.09 7.14
N LEU A 184 1.19 -7.70 6.61
CA LEU A 184 0.48 -6.50 7.03
C LEU A 184 0.05 -6.57 8.50
N LYS A 185 -0.35 -7.73 9.04
CA LYS A 185 -0.66 -7.94 10.47
C LYS A 185 0.52 -7.62 11.38
N LYS A 186 1.76 -7.78 10.90
CA LYS A 186 2.96 -7.40 11.66
C LYS A 186 3.14 -5.89 11.73
N LEU A 187 2.73 -5.17 10.69
CA LEU A 187 2.76 -3.70 10.63
C LEU A 187 1.50 -3.07 11.24
N TRP A 188 0.41 -3.83 11.27
CA TRP A 188 -0.92 -3.40 11.66
C TRP A 188 -1.58 -4.48 12.54
N PRO A 189 -1.32 -4.46 13.87
CA PRO A 189 -1.69 -5.52 14.80
C PRO A 189 -3.17 -5.42 15.20
N ALA A 190 -4.06 -5.43 14.22
CA ALA A 190 -5.49 -5.37 14.45
C ALA A 190 -6.15 -6.58 13.77
N GLU A 191 -6.37 -7.63 14.57
CA GLU A 191 -6.86 -8.93 14.11
C GLU A 191 -8.24 -8.86 13.46
N GLU A 192 -9.04 -7.85 13.83
CA GLU A 192 -10.38 -7.57 13.33
C GLU A 192 -10.41 -7.21 11.83
N HIS A 193 -9.25 -6.88 11.26
CA HIS A 193 -9.17 -6.22 9.96
C HIS A 193 -9.35 -7.20 8.78
N HIS A 194 -9.00 -8.48 9.00
CA HIS A 194 -8.92 -9.47 7.93
C HIS A 194 -10.29 -9.99 7.48
N SER A 195 -11.22 -10.24 8.42
CA SER A 195 -12.56 -10.75 8.11
C SER A 195 -13.41 -9.71 7.37
N VAL A 196 -13.32 -8.44 7.78
CA VAL A 196 -14.11 -7.35 7.16
C VAL A 196 -13.72 -7.13 5.69
N LEU A 197 -12.44 -7.28 5.35
CA LEU A 197 -11.96 -7.17 3.96
C LEU A 197 -12.37 -8.33 3.05
N LEU A 198 -12.81 -9.46 3.63
CA LEU A 198 -13.23 -10.66 2.89
C LEU A 198 -14.72 -10.64 2.55
N GLU A 199 -15.55 -10.08 3.42
CA GLU A 199 -17.01 -10.22 3.37
C GLU A 199 -17.71 -9.02 2.69
N GLU A 200 -17.11 -7.82 2.72
CA GLU A 200 -17.80 -6.56 2.38
C GLU A 200 -17.24 -5.87 1.11
N GLN A 201 -16.83 -6.63 0.09
CA GLN A 201 -16.07 -6.08 -1.05
C GLN A 201 -16.90 -5.27 -2.05
N ASN A 202 -18.13 -5.74 -2.32
CA ASN A 202 -19.13 -5.01 -3.09
C ASN A 202 -20.04 -4.18 -2.17
N ASP A 203 -19.59 -3.93 -0.94
CA ASP A 203 -20.31 -3.06 -0.04
C ASP A 203 -20.24 -1.64 -0.59
N GLN A 204 -21.39 -0.99 -0.66
CA GLN A 204 -21.51 0.42 -1.00
C GLN A 204 -20.70 1.30 -0.03
N ARG A 205 -20.31 0.77 1.13
CA ARG A 205 -19.37 1.38 2.08
C ARG A 205 -17.91 1.33 1.66
N ASN A 206 -17.54 0.61 0.59
CA ASN A 206 -16.20 0.56 0.01
C ASN A 206 -15.94 1.66 -1.03
N ILE A 207 -16.73 2.72 -1.05
CA ILE A 207 -16.65 3.74 -2.10
C ILE A 207 -16.73 5.15 -1.49
N LEU A 208 -16.00 6.09 -2.10
CA LEU A 208 -16.01 7.52 -1.80
C LEU A 208 -16.43 8.31 -3.04
N PRO A 209 -17.27 9.34 -2.92
CA PRO A 209 -17.55 10.26 -4.01
C PRO A 209 -16.39 11.25 -4.13
N LEU A 210 -15.61 11.11 -5.18
CA LEU A 210 -14.49 11.99 -5.49
C LEU A 210 -14.69 12.62 -6.85
N GLU A 211 -14.27 13.87 -6.97
CA GLU A 211 -14.15 14.50 -8.29
C GLU A 211 -13.02 13.81 -9.08
N ILE A 212 -13.11 13.73 -10.41
CA ILE A 212 -12.12 13.07 -11.29
C ILE A 212 -10.67 13.38 -10.89
N VAL A 213 -10.33 14.65 -10.66
CA VAL A 213 -8.97 15.06 -10.28
C VAL A 213 -8.59 14.51 -8.90
N ALA A 214 -9.48 14.65 -7.91
CA ALA A 214 -9.24 14.13 -6.56
C ALA A 214 -9.13 12.60 -6.54
N HIS A 215 -9.95 11.91 -7.34
CA HIS A 215 -9.90 10.47 -7.52
C HIS A 215 -8.56 10.04 -8.13
N TRP A 216 -8.05 10.77 -9.13
CA TRP A 216 -6.74 10.50 -9.70
C TRP A 216 -5.62 10.59 -8.65
N PHE A 217 -5.61 11.64 -7.81
CA PHE A 217 -4.61 11.76 -6.73
C PHE A 217 -4.75 10.65 -5.66
N TRP A 218 -5.99 10.20 -5.39
CA TRP A 218 -6.28 9.08 -4.49
C TRP A 218 -5.75 7.74 -5.01
N ASP A 219 -6.06 7.41 -6.26
CA ASP A 219 -5.65 6.16 -6.92
C ASP A 219 -4.15 6.06 -7.11
N ASN A 220 -3.49 7.20 -7.34
CA ASN A 220 -2.05 7.26 -7.49
C ASN A 220 -1.31 7.38 -6.14
N HIS A 221 -2.02 7.29 -5.00
CA HIS A 221 -1.43 7.36 -3.65
C HIS A 221 -0.65 8.67 -3.37
N TYR A 222 -1.04 9.76 -4.01
CA TYR A 222 -0.47 11.08 -3.76
C TYR A 222 -1.18 11.81 -2.60
N LEU A 223 -2.44 11.46 -2.38
CA LEU A 223 -3.21 11.84 -1.20
C LEU A 223 -3.66 10.59 -0.45
N ALA A 224 -3.76 10.71 0.86
CA ALA A 224 -4.39 9.73 1.73
C ALA A 224 -5.43 10.41 2.62
N LEU A 225 -6.45 9.65 3.02
CA LEU A 225 -7.56 10.12 3.84
C LEU A 225 -7.51 9.35 5.15
N ARG A 226 -7.09 10.02 6.22
CA ARG A 226 -7.09 9.45 7.55
C ARG A 226 -8.50 9.50 8.12
N PRO A 227 -9.17 8.37 8.35
CA PRO A 227 -10.47 8.38 9.01
C PRO A 227 -10.30 8.65 10.51
N ILE A 228 -11.21 9.43 11.07
CA ILE A 228 -11.28 9.75 12.50
C ILE A 228 -12.74 9.52 12.93
N PRO A 229 -13.03 8.50 13.76
CA PRO A 229 -14.39 8.22 14.19
C PRO A 229 -14.95 9.39 14.98
N HIS A 230 -16.21 9.75 14.73
CA HIS A 230 -16.86 10.80 15.52
C HIS A 230 -17.02 10.33 16.98
N PRO A 231 -16.63 11.15 17.98
CA PRO A 231 -16.50 10.69 19.37
C PRO A 231 -17.81 10.26 20.01
N SER A 232 -18.94 10.83 19.59
CA SER A 232 -20.25 10.55 20.17
C SER A 232 -21.28 9.95 19.21
N ASP A 233 -20.96 9.87 17.92
CA ASP A 233 -21.90 9.43 16.87
C ASP A 233 -21.18 8.87 15.65
N PRO A 234 -20.37 7.81 15.83
CA PRO A 234 -19.58 7.22 14.74
C PRO A 234 -20.43 6.52 13.66
N VAL A 235 -21.74 6.34 13.92
CA VAL A 235 -22.67 5.69 13.00
C VAL A 235 -23.15 6.69 11.94
N HIS A 236 -23.44 7.93 12.32
CA HIS A 236 -23.96 8.95 11.41
C HIS A 236 -22.93 10.00 11.02
N ARG A 237 -21.79 10.06 11.72
CA ARG A 237 -20.76 11.07 11.49
C ARG A 237 -19.36 10.43 11.44
N LEU A 238 -18.57 10.88 10.47
CA LEU A 238 -17.17 10.46 10.30
C LEU A 238 -16.34 11.67 9.91
N TYR A 239 -15.22 11.89 10.58
CA TYR A 239 -14.24 12.87 10.14
C TYR A 239 -13.21 12.20 9.23
N ILE A 240 -12.79 12.90 8.19
CA ILE A 240 -11.67 12.50 7.34
C ILE A 240 -10.65 13.62 7.31
N GLN A 241 -9.39 13.30 7.59
CA GLN A 241 -8.28 14.23 7.52
C GLN A 241 -7.45 13.97 6.26
N VAL A 242 -7.25 14.99 5.44
CA VAL A 242 -6.45 14.91 4.21
C VAL A 242 -4.97 14.89 4.55
N MET A 243 -4.23 13.98 3.95
CA MET A 243 -2.78 13.87 4.08
C MET A 243 -2.15 13.74 2.69
N TRP A 244 -1.51 14.80 2.23
CA TRP A 244 -0.61 14.73 1.08
C TRP A 244 0.62 13.89 1.42
N LEU A 245 0.93 12.91 0.57
CA LEU A 245 1.92 11.86 0.84
C LEU A 245 3.23 12.00 0.09
N GLU A 246 3.20 12.63 -1.08
CA GLU A 246 4.39 12.96 -1.86
C GLU A 246 4.35 14.44 -2.14
N ASP A 247 5.54 15.07 -2.12
CA ASP A 247 5.70 16.41 -2.62
C ASP A 247 5.85 16.34 -4.14
N ILE A 248 5.13 17.10 -4.98
CA ILE A 248 5.01 16.92 -6.43
C ILE A 248 4.79 18.30 -7.04
N ASP A 249 5.57 18.68 -8.04
CA ASP A 249 5.38 19.92 -8.80
C ASP A 249 4.37 19.77 -9.95
N GLU A 250 4.21 20.83 -10.74
CA GLU A 250 3.22 20.91 -11.83
C GLU A 250 3.52 19.90 -12.96
N GLU A 251 4.77 19.45 -13.03
CA GLU A 251 5.29 18.50 -13.98
C GLU A 251 5.28 17.06 -13.45
N GLY A 252 4.77 16.82 -12.23
CA GLY A 252 4.73 15.49 -11.64
C GLY A 252 6.03 15.06 -10.93
N ASN A 253 6.98 15.97 -10.71
CA ASN A 253 8.28 15.68 -10.10
C ASN A 253 8.26 15.92 -8.59
N LEU A 254 9.11 15.24 -7.80
CA LEU A 254 9.05 15.46 -6.35
C LEU A 254 9.43 16.90 -5.95
N ALA A 255 8.53 17.64 -5.28
CA ALA A 255 8.81 19.00 -4.86
C ALA A 255 9.79 19.04 -3.65
N HIS A 256 10.90 19.76 -3.78
CA HIS A 256 11.90 19.94 -2.71
C HIS A 256 11.62 21.14 -1.79
N SER A 257 10.47 21.79 -1.95
CA SER A 257 10.04 23.03 -1.28
C SER A 257 8.86 22.75 -0.36
N PRO A 258 8.58 23.57 0.68
CA PRO A 258 7.30 23.51 1.38
C PRO A 258 6.14 23.41 0.37
N TRP A 259 5.36 22.34 0.50
CA TRP A 259 4.35 21.95 -0.47
C TRP A 259 3.40 23.09 -0.78
N ASP A 260 3.22 23.34 -2.07
CA ASP A 260 2.26 24.31 -2.56
C ASP A 260 0.98 23.59 -2.98
N HIS A 261 -0.02 23.59 -2.08
CA HIS A 261 -1.32 22.96 -2.33
C HIS A 261 -2.04 23.48 -3.59
N ARG A 262 -1.65 24.65 -4.10
CA ARG A 262 -2.19 25.20 -5.35
C ARG A 262 -1.86 24.33 -6.55
N LYS A 263 -0.70 23.66 -6.54
CA LYS A 263 -0.23 22.84 -7.66
C LYS A 263 -1.06 21.58 -7.87
N ALA A 264 -1.61 21.02 -6.78
CA ALA A 264 -2.55 19.91 -6.88
C ALA A 264 -3.85 20.30 -7.58
N GLY A 265 -4.21 21.59 -7.59
CA GLY A 265 -5.41 22.09 -8.25
C GLY A 265 -6.73 21.67 -7.61
N ILE A 266 -6.72 20.93 -6.50
CA ILE A 266 -7.93 20.52 -5.79
C ILE A 266 -8.47 21.71 -4.97
N VAL A 267 -9.62 22.24 -5.38
CA VAL A 267 -10.27 23.40 -4.76
C VAL A 267 -11.49 22.96 -3.97
N ASP A 268 -11.57 23.39 -2.71
CA ASP A 268 -12.76 23.28 -1.86
C ASP A 268 -13.72 24.43 -2.15
N LEU A 269 -14.68 24.19 -3.05
CA LEU A 269 -15.66 25.16 -3.52
C LEU A 269 -16.56 25.68 -2.39
N ARG A 270 -16.72 24.93 -1.29
CA ARG A 270 -17.46 25.39 -0.10
C ARG A 270 -16.82 26.62 0.54
N ARG A 271 -15.50 26.82 0.36
CA ARG A 271 -14.77 27.98 0.88
C ARG A 271 -14.98 29.25 0.06
N LEU A 272 -15.47 29.14 -1.18
CA LEU A 272 -15.70 30.30 -2.05
C LEU A 272 -16.75 31.23 -1.45
N HIS A 273 -17.82 30.68 -0.87
CA HIS A 273 -18.94 31.46 -0.32
C HIS A 273 -18.62 32.20 0.98
N PHE A 274 -17.59 31.79 1.73
CA PHE A 274 -17.25 32.41 3.02
C PHE A 274 -16.37 33.67 2.89
N ASN A 275 -15.69 33.85 1.76
CA ASN A 275 -14.59 34.81 1.64
C ASN A 275 -14.87 36.04 0.76
N GLU A 276 -16.07 36.18 0.18
CA GLU A 276 -16.43 37.38 -0.62
C GLU A 276 -16.44 38.68 0.20
N ALA A 277 -16.53 38.61 1.53
CA ALA A 277 -16.72 39.79 2.38
C ALA A 277 -15.45 40.37 3.04
N ARG A 278 -14.30 39.68 3.02
CA ARG A 278 -13.14 40.09 3.84
C ARG A 278 -11.78 39.84 3.18
N HIS A 279 -11.19 40.93 2.67
CA HIS A 279 -9.74 41.17 2.47
C HIS A 279 -9.09 40.71 1.16
N GLY A 280 -8.26 41.62 0.61
CA GLY A 280 -7.59 41.50 -0.68
C GLY A 280 -6.49 40.43 -0.75
N ASN A 281 -6.20 40.03 -1.99
CA ASN A 281 -5.08 39.24 -2.52
C ASN A 281 -4.66 37.90 -1.86
N SER A 282 -5.13 37.52 -0.68
CA SER A 282 -4.85 36.18 -0.10
C SER A 282 -5.92 35.12 -0.40
N PHE A 283 -6.93 35.46 -1.19
CA PHE A 283 -8.07 34.60 -1.52
C PHE A 283 -7.63 33.27 -2.16
N ALA A 284 -6.65 33.33 -3.07
CA ALA A 284 -6.19 32.17 -3.83
C ALA A 284 -5.68 31.05 -2.92
N ASP A 285 -4.94 31.33 -1.84
CA ASP A 285 -4.33 30.26 -1.04
C ASP A 285 -5.32 29.58 -0.09
N SER A 286 -6.48 30.17 0.17
CA SER A 286 -7.45 29.67 1.15
C SER A 286 -8.39 28.59 0.62
N ILE A 287 -8.60 28.56 -0.69
CA ILE A 287 -9.61 27.71 -1.34
C ILE A 287 -9.09 26.31 -1.67
N TYR A 288 -7.78 26.11 -1.75
CA TYR A 288 -7.21 24.80 -2.06
C TYR A 288 -7.26 23.85 -0.85
N VAL A 289 -7.42 22.55 -1.14
CA VAL A 289 -7.39 21.48 -0.14
C VAL A 289 -5.96 21.30 0.38
N LYS A 290 -5.79 21.40 1.69
CA LYS A 290 -4.48 21.40 2.37
C LYS A 290 -4.22 20.12 3.12
N HIS A 291 -2.94 19.88 3.41
CA HIS A 291 -2.55 18.81 4.32
C HIS A 291 -3.09 19.16 5.71
N GLY A 292 -3.72 18.19 6.35
CA GLY A 292 -4.32 18.35 7.67
C GLY A 292 -5.75 18.89 7.65
N ASP A 293 -6.28 19.32 6.50
CA ASP A 293 -7.69 19.72 6.38
C ASP A 293 -8.59 18.56 6.81
N VAL A 294 -9.64 18.88 7.59
CA VAL A 294 -10.57 17.89 8.13
C VAL A 294 -11.96 18.17 7.58
N TYR A 295 -12.54 17.15 6.96
CA TYR A 295 -13.92 17.17 6.48
C TYR A 295 -14.78 16.29 7.36
N GLU A 296 -16.02 16.72 7.56
CA GLU A 296 -17.03 15.93 8.25
C GLU A 296 -18.00 15.34 7.24
N LEU A 297 -18.12 14.01 7.25
CA LEU A 297 -19.13 13.28 6.52
C LEU A 297 -20.29 13.01 7.46
N ILE A 298 -21.50 13.35 7.01
CA ILE A 298 -22.73 13.18 7.78
C ILE A 298 -23.72 12.40 6.94
N THR A 299 -24.32 11.37 7.52
CA THR A 299 -25.48 10.70 6.93
C THR A 299 -26.71 10.88 7.80
N PRO A 300 -27.87 11.29 7.24
CA PRO A 300 -29.12 11.33 7.98
C PRO A 300 -29.70 9.92 8.23
N ASN A 301 -29.23 8.89 7.52
CA ASN A 301 -29.74 7.53 7.63
C ASN A 301 -28.63 6.51 7.32
N ALA A 302 -28.06 5.94 8.38
CA ALA A 302 -26.96 4.99 8.27
C ALA A 302 -27.35 3.63 7.64
N GLU A 303 -28.65 3.29 7.58
CA GLU A 303 -29.10 2.03 6.97
C GLU A 303 -29.21 2.13 5.45
N SER A 304 -29.73 3.24 4.94
CA SER A 304 -29.96 3.42 3.49
C SER A 304 -28.86 4.21 2.78
N ARG A 305 -28.07 4.99 3.52
CA ARG A 305 -26.94 5.78 3.01
C ARG A 305 -25.79 5.67 4.02
N PRO A 306 -25.24 4.47 4.23
CA PRO A 306 -24.18 4.27 5.20
C PRO A 306 -22.97 5.13 4.86
N LEU A 307 -22.26 5.56 5.90
CA LEU A 307 -20.95 6.17 5.73
C LEU A 307 -19.94 5.16 5.18
N PRO A 308 -18.85 5.65 4.54
CA PRO A 308 -17.75 4.81 4.13
C PRO A 308 -17.25 3.97 5.31
N ASN A 309 -16.88 2.72 5.03
CA ASN A 309 -16.44 1.81 6.08
C ASN A 309 -15.14 2.36 6.71
N LEU A 310 -15.21 2.72 7.99
CA LEU A 310 -14.10 3.28 8.76
C LEU A 310 -12.85 2.41 8.64
N HIS A 311 -13.04 1.10 8.71
CA HIS A 311 -11.97 0.12 8.71
C HIS A 311 -11.32 -0.01 7.33
N PHE A 312 -12.10 0.04 6.24
CA PHE A 312 -11.55 0.12 4.88
C PHE A 312 -10.69 1.37 4.68
N LEU A 313 -11.16 2.53 5.16
CA LEU A 313 -10.38 3.76 5.11
C LEU A 313 -9.08 3.64 5.92
N GLN A 314 -9.10 3.00 7.09
CA GLN A 314 -7.90 2.79 7.90
C GLN A 314 -6.88 1.91 7.17
N VAL A 315 -7.32 0.82 6.55
CA VAL A 315 -6.45 -0.07 5.77
C VAL A 315 -5.87 0.69 4.58
N ARG A 316 -6.69 1.37 3.77
CA ARG A 316 -6.21 2.12 2.62
C ARG A 316 -5.23 3.21 3.02
N PHE A 317 -5.53 3.96 4.08
CA PHE A 317 -4.65 4.98 4.63
C PHE A 317 -3.28 4.40 5.04
N ALA A 318 -3.27 3.24 5.70
CA ALA A 318 -2.05 2.55 6.09
C ALA A 318 -1.22 2.12 4.88
N LEU A 319 -1.85 1.51 3.88
CA LEU A 319 -1.21 1.07 2.64
C LEU A 319 -0.62 2.25 1.86
N GLN A 320 -1.37 3.33 1.72
CA GLN A 320 -0.93 4.57 1.10
C GLN A 320 0.29 5.17 1.82
N LYS A 321 0.27 5.22 3.16
CA LYS A 321 1.41 5.66 3.96
C LYS A 321 2.63 4.76 3.81
N LEU A 322 2.45 3.45 3.82
CA LEU A 322 3.54 2.49 3.63
C LEU A 322 4.17 2.68 2.26
N HIS A 323 3.36 2.79 1.21
CA HIS A 323 3.81 3.03 -0.15
C HIS A 323 4.60 4.34 -0.25
N ALA A 324 4.07 5.44 0.26
CA ALA A 324 4.78 6.73 0.29
C ALA A 324 6.06 6.68 1.12
N GLY A 325 6.05 5.93 2.24
CA GLY A 325 7.21 5.66 3.07
C GLY A 325 8.31 4.91 2.31
N MET A 326 7.96 3.84 1.58
CA MET A 326 8.89 3.10 0.73
C MET A 326 9.51 4.00 -0.34
N LEU A 327 8.69 4.82 -1.00
CA LEU A 327 9.17 5.78 -1.99
C LEU A 327 10.08 6.84 -1.36
N SER A 328 9.81 7.26 -0.13
CA SER A 328 10.55 8.33 0.57
C SER A 328 11.85 7.85 1.23
N ALA A 329 11.84 6.67 1.83
CA ALA A 329 12.88 6.16 2.73
C ALA A 329 14.09 5.55 2.01
N GLY A 330 14.40 5.92 0.77
CA GLY A 330 15.57 5.37 0.08
C GLY A 330 15.52 3.86 -0.19
N ALA A 331 14.44 3.15 0.15
CA ALA A 331 14.25 1.72 -0.17
C ALA A 331 14.24 1.47 -1.69
N LEU A 332 14.02 2.52 -2.48
CA LEU A 332 14.24 2.49 -3.93
C LEU A 332 15.69 2.16 -4.27
N ASP A 333 16.65 2.64 -3.48
CA ASP A 333 18.06 2.28 -3.64
C ASP A 333 18.16 0.76 -3.45
N ASP A 334 17.70 0.19 -2.33
CA ASP A 334 17.73 -1.28 -2.12
C ASP A 334 17.00 -2.11 -3.21
N ILE A 335 15.86 -1.64 -3.72
CA ILE A 335 15.11 -2.31 -4.80
C ILE A 335 15.91 -2.36 -6.10
N PHE A 336 16.66 -1.29 -6.38
CA PHE A 336 17.41 -1.12 -7.63
C PHE A 336 18.94 -1.28 -7.44
N CYS A 337 19.40 -1.55 -6.23
CA CYS A 337 20.76 -1.84 -5.83
C CYS A 337 21.10 -3.26 -6.29
N GLY A 338 21.67 -3.38 -7.49
CA GLY A 338 22.04 -4.67 -8.04
C GLY A 338 22.59 -4.55 -9.45
N VAL A 339 22.83 -5.70 -10.07
CA VAL A 339 23.15 -5.76 -11.49
C VAL A 339 21.89 -5.33 -12.24
N GLU A 340 21.94 -4.16 -12.88
CA GLU A 340 20.90 -3.72 -13.81
C GLU A 340 20.55 -4.89 -14.75
N PRO A 341 19.26 -5.13 -15.05
CA PRO A 341 18.89 -6.12 -16.04
C PRO A 341 19.66 -5.76 -17.30
N SER A 342 20.72 -6.52 -17.58
CA SER A 342 21.52 -6.28 -18.76
C SER A 342 20.55 -6.36 -19.93
N PRO A 343 20.63 -5.43 -20.90
CA PRO A 343 20.00 -5.64 -22.19
C PRO A 343 20.72 -6.83 -22.83
N THR A 344 20.45 -8.04 -22.33
CA THR A 344 20.89 -9.28 -22.96
C THR A 344 20.16 -9.34 -24.29
N ASP A 345 20.90 -9.64 -25.35
CA ASP A 345 20.60 -9.48 -26.78
C ASP A 345 19.29 -10.10 -27.33
N ASP A 346 18.37 -10.59 -26.48
CA ASP A 346 17.13 -11.28 -26.88
C ASP A 346 15.83 -10.62 -26.38
N VAL A 347 15.90 -9.53 -25.62
CA VAL A 347 14.68 -8.78 -25.22
C VAL A 347 14.66 -7.48 -26.00
N ASP A 348 14.11 -7.55 -27.21
CA ASP A 348 13.71 -6.35 -27.94
C ASP A 348 12.75 -5.58 -27.02
N PRO A 349 13.00 -4.29 -26.71
CA PRO A 349 12.16 -3.47 -25.84
C PRO A 349 10.85 -3.11 -26.56
N VAL A 350 10.17 -4.10 -27.14
CA VAL A 350 8.75 -4.00 -27.43
C VAL A 350 8.08 -3.96 -26.06
N ILE A 351 7.97 -2.75 -25.54
CA ILE A 351 7.38 -2.46 -24.25
C ILE A 351 5.93 -2.93 -24.37
N ILE A 352 5.63 -4.08 -23.78
CA ILE A 352 4.24 -4.49 -23.60
C ILE A 352 3.73 -3.68 -22.40
N GLU A 353 3.56 -2.37 -22.61
CA GLU A 353 3.17 -1.40 -21.55
C GLU A 353 1.89 -1.84 -20.84
N GLU A 354 1.03 -2.57 -21.56
CA GLU A 354 -0.19 -3.19 -21.05
C GLU A 354 0.06 -4.10 -19.83
N PHE A 355 1.23 -4.75 -19.74
CA PHE A 355 1.56 -5.68 -18.65
C PHE A 355 2.39 -5.03 -17.54
N LEU A 356 2.78 -3.75 -17.64
CA LEU A 356 3.51 -3.09 -16.56
C LEU A 356 2.54 -2.69 -15.44
N PRO A 357 2.64 -3.27 -14.22
CA PRO A 357 1.73 -2.89 -13.14
C PRO A 357 1.96 -1.44 -12.73
N ARG A 358 0.87 -0.68 -12.53
CA ARG A 358 0.93 0.77 -12.22
C ARG A 358 1.83 1.10 -11.02
N VAL A 359 1.84 0.24 -10.00
CA VAL A 359 2.70 0.42 -8.82
C VAL A 359 4.17 0.36 -9.20
N TRP A 360 4.57 -0.60 -10.05
CA TRP A 360 5.96 -0.71 -10.53
C TRP A 360 6.35 0.44 -11.44
N ASP A 361 5.46 0.89 -12.32
CA ASP A 361 5.68 2.08 -13.13
C ASP A 361 5.99 3.31 -12.24
N LYS A 362 5.20 3.50 -11.18
CA LYS A 362 5.42 4.58 -10.22
C LYS A 362 6.75 4.42 -9.48
N ILE A 363 7.05 3.24 -8.93
CA ILE A 363 8.32 2.96 -8.24
C ILE A 363 9.53 3.26 -9.14
N ILE A 364 9.51 2.82 -10.40
CA ILE A 364 10.60 3.05 -11.36
C ILE A 364 10.71 4.53 -11.73
N LYS A 365 9.58 5.22 -11.99
CA LYS A 365 9.57 6.67 -12.25
C LYS A 365 10.15 7.45 -11.08
N THR A 366 9.80 7.10 -9.85
CA THR A 366 10.35 7.73 -8.65
C THR A 366 11.84 7.45 -8.50
N ALA A 367 12.31 6.22 -8.76
CA ALA A 367 13.74 5.90 -8.70
C ALA A 367 14.56 6.64 -9.76
N LYS A 368 14.04 6.73 -10.99
CA LYS A 368 14.63 7.55 -12.07
C LYS A 368 14.71 9.01 -11.65
N TYR A 369 13.63 9.55 -11.09
CA TYR A 369 13.57 10.93 -10.63
C TYR A 369 14.58 11.22 -9.50
N LYS A 370 14.75 10.29 -8.56
CA LYS A 370 15.73 10.39 -7.47
C LYS A 370 17.17 10.13 -7.93
N PHE A 371 17.41 10.00 -9.23
CA PHE A 371 18.70 9.68 -9.84
C PHE A 371 19.31 8.36 -9.34
N LEU A 372 18.46 7.42 -8.88
CA LEU A 372 18.86 6.07 -8.51
C LEU A 372 18.94 5.17 -9.74
N LEU A 373 18.13 5.45 -10.76
CA LEU A 373 18.18 4.80 -12.07
C LEU A 373 18.47 5.82 -13.16
N GLY A 374 19.39 5.48 -14.07
CA GLY A 374 19.50 6.17 -15.35
C GLY A 374 18.26 5.94 -16.22
N TYR A 375 18.07 6.77 -17.26
CA TYR A 375 16.95 6.62 -18.19
C TYR A 375 16.91 5.21 -18.81
N GLU A 376 18.05 4.74 -19.32
CA GLU A 376 18.17 3.41 -19.95
C GLU A 376 17.87 2.28 -18.96
N ALA A 377 18.45 2.34 -17.76
CA ALA A 377 18.20 1.36 -16.70
C ALA A 377 16.71 1.31 -16.29
N ALA A 378 16.05 2.47 -16.19
CA ALA A 378 14.63 2.54 -15.91
C ALA A 378 13.78 1.84 -17.00
N GLU A 379 14.11 2.04 -18.28
CA GLU A 379 13.43 1.35 -19.38
C GLU A 379 13.72 -0.16 -19.39
N CYS A 380 14.95 -0.58 -19.08
CA CYS A 380 15.28 -2.00 -18.91
C CYS A 380 14.46 -2.65 -17.80
N TRP A 381 14.32 -1.99 -16.65
CA TRP A 381 13.47 -2.49 -15.55
C TRP A 381 11.99 -2.56 -15.93
N ARG A 382 11.46 -1.52 -16.61
CA ARG A 382 10.07 -1.54 -17.12
C ARG A 382 9.83 -2.72 -18.05
N GLY A 383 10.72 -2.92 -19.02
CA GLY A 383 10.64 -4.02 -19.98
C GLY A 383 10.75 -5.38 -19.31
N TYR A 384 11.70 -5.53 -18.37
CA TYR A 384 11.88 -6.77 -17.62
C TYR A 384 10.64 -7.17 -16.81
N ILE A 385 10.06 -6.23 -16.05
CA ILE A 385 8.87 -6.48 -15.23
C ILE A 385 7.67 -6.81 -16.12
N ALA A 386 7.41 -6.00 -17.16
CA ALA A 386 6.33 -6.26 -18.11
C ALA A 386 6.45 -7.64 -18.77
N MET A 387 7.68 -8.05 -19.12
CA MET A 387 7.95 -9.36 -19.70
C MET A 387 7.69 -10.51 -18.70
N GLN A 388 8.06 -10.34 -17.43
CA GLN A 388 7.76 -11.34 -16.39
C GLN A 388 6.25 -11.49 -16.18
N GLU A 389 5.51 -10.38 -16.09
CA GLU A 389 4.05 -10.39 -15.97
C GLU A 389 3.38 -11.03 -17.19
N TYR A 390 3.87 -10.73 -18.40
CA TYR A 390 3.41 -11.37 -19.63
C TYR A 390 3.65 -12.89 -19.62
N ARG A 391 4.85 -13.33 -19.22
CA ARG A 391 5.17 -14.77 -19.11
C ARG A 391 4.31 -15.48 -18.08
N ASP A 392 4.07 -14.84 -16.94
CA ASP A 392 3.18 -15.34 -15.91
C ASP A 392 1.72 -15.40 -16.38
N HIS A 393 1.27 -14.45 -17.19
CA HIS A 393 -0.03 -14.48 -17.84
C HIS A 393 -0.14 -15.66 -18.81
N GLN A 394 0.83 -15.83 -19.72
CA GLN A 394 0.89 -16.94 -20.67
C GLN A 394 0.94 -18.30 -19.97
N ARG A 395 1.65 -18.42 -18.84
CA ARG A 395 1.67 -19.64 -18.03
C ARG A 395 0.28 -19.97 -17.49
N LYS A 396 -0.42 -18.97 -16.95
CA LYS A 396 -1.79 -19.13 -16.43
C LYS A 396 -2.80 -19.52 -17.51
N GLU A 397 -2.71 -18.93 -18.70
CA GLU A 397 -3.57 -19.31 -19.83
C GLU A 397 -3.36 -20.77 -20.23
N ARG A 398 -2.10 -21.23 -20.30
CA ARG A 398 -1.80 -22.64 -20.61
C ARG A 398 -2.26 -23.60 -19.53
N GLU A 399 -2.16 -23.21 -18.26
CA GLU A 399 -2.66 -24.01 -17.13
C GLU A 399 -4.18 -24.17 -17.22
N LEU A 400 -4.92 -23.10 -17.51
CA LEU A 400 -6.37 -23.13 -17.72
C LEU A 400 -6.76 -24.01 -18.92
N ASP A 401 -6.06 -23.87 -20.05
CA ASP A 401 -6.29 -24.71 -21.24
C ASP A 401 -6.03 -26.20 -20.95
N SER A 402 -5.06 -26.50 -20.08
CA SER A 402 -4.74 -27.88 -19.68
C SER A 402 -5.78 -28.48 -18.73
N GLU A 403 -6.28 -27.71 -17.75
CA GLU A 403 -7.35 -28.14 -16.85
C GLU A 403 -8.65 -28.40 -17.65
N ASP A 404 -8.99 -27.54 -18.60
CA ASP A 404 -10.14 -27.73 -19.49
C ASP A 404 -10.02 -28.99 -20.36
N PHE A 405 -8.80 -29.34 -20.77
CA PHE A 405 -8.54 -30.57 -21.52
C PHE A 405 -8.69 -31.82 -20.66
N GLU A 406 -8.19 -31.80 -19.41
CA GLU A 406 -8.34 -32.91 -18.46
C GLU A 406 -9.81 -33.14 -18.09
N VAL A 407 -10.58 -32.09 -17.80
CA VAL A 407 -12.02 -32.21 -17.50
C VAL A 407 -12.78 -32.78 -18.70
N LYS A 408 -12.48 -32.34 -19.94
CA LYS A 408 -13.11 -32.89 -21.15
C LYS A 408 -12.77 -34.36 -21.37
N THR A 409 -11.53 -34.77 -21.12
CA THR A 409 -11.12 -36.18 -21.27
C THR A 409 -11.75 -37.07 -20.20
N GLU A 410 -11.88 -36.60 -18.96
CA GLU A 410 -12.56 -37.35 -17.89
C GLU A 410 -14.08 -37.48 -18.12
N VAL A 411 -14.74 -36.44 -18.65
CA VAL A 411 -16.16 -36.50 -19.02
C VAL A 411 -16.37 -37.51 -20.17
N LEU A 412 -15.48 -37.51 -21.16
CA LEU A 412 -15.54 -38.47 -22.28
C LEU A 412 -15.28 -39.91 -21.83
N SER A 413 -14.35 -40.14 -20.91
CA SER A 413 -14.09 -41.50 -20.38
C SER A 413 -15.27 -42.00 -19.55
N LYS A 414 -15.85 -41.15 -18.68
CA LYS A 414 -17.04 -41.51 -17.88
C LYS A 414 -18.27 -41.79 -18.77
N ALA A 415 -18.46 -41.05 -19.86
CA ALA A 415 -19.52 -41.31 -20.82
C ALA A 415 -19.34 -42.62 -21.60
N GLN A 416 -18.10 -43.03 -21.89
CA GLN A 416 -17.82 -44.33 -22.50
C GLN A 416 -18.07 -45.50 -21.52
N GLU A 417 -17.78 -45.31 -20.24
CA GLU A 417 -17.98 -46.33 -19.20
C GLU A 417 -19.45 -46.51 -18.79
N SER A 418 -20.27 -45.47 -18.83
CA SER A 418 -21.69 -45.55 -18.45
C SER A 418 -22.57 -46.25 -19.50
N GLY A 419 -22.07 -46.47 -20.71
CA GLY A 419 -22.83 -47.07 -21.81
C GLY A 419 -24.00 -46.22 -22.30
N GLU A 420 -24.13 -44.98 -21.83
CA GLU A 420 -25.09 -44.02 -22.36
C GLU A 420 -24.58 -43.54 -23.73
N GLY A 421 -25.22 -44.04 -24.79
CA GLY A 421 -24.88 -43.65 -26.16
C GLY A 421 -24.98 -42.13 -26.32
N VAL A 422 -23.83 -41.47 -26.49
CA VAL A 422 -23.75 -40.05 -26.81
C VAL A 422 -24.63 -39.80 -28.05
N PRO A 423 -25.65 -38.93 -27.96
CA PRO A 423 -26.51 -38.65 -29.10
C PRO A 423 -25.67 -37.97 -30.17
N VAL A 424 -25.35 -38.72 -31.22
CA VAL A 424 -24.68 -38.18 -32.40
C VAL A 424 -25.67 -37.26 -33.09
N SER A 425 -25.54 -35.96 -32.84
CA SER A 425 -26.22 -34.93 -33.62
C SER A 425 -25.71 -35.03 -35.06
N ALA A 426 -26.50 -35.64 -35.93
CA ALA A 426 -26.27 -35.65 -37.37
C ALA A 426 -26.42 -34.21 -37.90
N THR A 427 -25.35 -33.68 -38.47
CA THR A 427 -25.32 -32.45 -39.30
C THR A 427 -26.17 -32.59 -40.55
#